data_AF-A0A368UEC4-F1
#
_entry.id   AF-A0A368UEC4-F1
#
_cell.length_a   1.000
_cell.length_b   1.000
_cell.length_c   1.000
_cell.angle_alpha   90.00
_cell.angle_beta   90.00
_cell.angle_gamma   90.00
#
_symmetry.space_group_name_H-M   'P 1'
#
loop_
_entity.id
_entity.type
_entity.pdbx_description
1 polymer ?
#
loop_
_entity_poly.entity_id
_entity_poly.type
_entity_poly.pdbx_seq_one_letter_code
_entity_poly.pdbx_strand_id
1 'polypeptide(L)'
;MERALFPIGAYGNYCGKGNNGWSVAPIDELDSACREYDKCFKGFTKDNRSCNKAFLTRLAPIIQKNNVSTTKGAYALAAFKLFSNFI
;
A
#
# COMPACT_ATOMS: atom_id res chain seq x y z
N MET A 1 0.61 18.05 -6.52
CA MET A 1 0.26 16.72 -7.04
C MET A 1 -0.91 16.23 -6.21
N GLU A 2 -2.11 16.25 -6.79
CA GLU A 2 -3.34 15.87 -6.10
C GLU A 2 -3.33 14.35 -5.86
N ARG A 3 -3.27 13.95 -4.59
CA ARG A 3 -3.40 12.55 -4.18
C ARG A 3 -4.88 12.17 -4.36
N ALA A 4 -5.14 11.03 -5.00
CA ALA A 4 -6.45 10.67 -5.54
C ALA A 4 -7.61 10.77 -4.52
N LEU A 5 -8.75 11.28 -4.98
CA LEU A 5 -9.97 11.66 -4.25
C LEU A 5 -10.91 10.47 -3.90
N PHE A 6 -10.41 9.24 -3.83
CA PHE A 6 -11.20 8.13 -3.29
C PHE A 6 -10.82 7.93 -1.81
N PRO A 7 -11.74 7.54 -0.91
CA PRO A 7 -11.41 7.21 0.48
C PRO A 7 -10.40 6.05 0.64
N ILE A 8 -10.03 5.41 -0.47
CA ILE A 8 -9.00 4.37 -0.62
C ILE A 8 -7.80 4.83 -1.49
N GLY A 9 -7.77 6.10 -1.91
CA GLY A 9 -6.83 6.64 -2.90
C GLY A 9 -5.45 6.98 -2.32
N ALA A 10 -5.37 7.22 -1.02
CA ALA A 10 -4.11 7.43 -0.31
C ALA A 10 -4.26 7.14 1.19
N TYR A 11 -3.16 6.72 1.84
CA TYR A 11 -3.04 6.57 3.29
C TYR A 11 -1.62 6.96 3.71
N GLY A 12 -1.48 7.72 4.79
CA GLY A 12 -0.16 8.15 5.28
C GLY A 12 0.68 8.87 4.23
N ASN A 13 1.99 8.61 4.25
CA ASN A 13 2.98 9.25 3.40
C ASN A 13 3.27 8.50 2.09
N TYR A 14 3.00 7.20 2.02
CA TYR A 14 3.45 6.33 0.94
C TYR A 14 2.31 5.56 0.25
N CYS A 15 1.22 5.26 0.95
CA CYS A 15 0.13 4.55 0.29
C CYS A 15 -0.62 5.46 -0.68
N GLY A 16 -0.84 5.00 -1.90
CA GLY A 16 -1.55 5.71 -2.97
C GLY A 16 -0.64 6.04 -4.16
N LYS A 17 -1.15 6.87 -5.08
CA LYS A 17 -0.34 7.33 -6.22
C LYS A 17 0.72 8.31 -5.74
N GLY A 18 1.99 7.89 -5.80
CA GLY A 18 3.13 8.69 -5.35
C GLY A 18 3.26 8.74 -3.83
N ASN A 19 4.30 9.41 -3.34
CA ASN A 19 4.57 9.58 -1.92
C ASN A 19 4.88 11.03 -1.55
N ASN A 20 4.88 11.32 -0.25
CA ASN A 20 5.17 12.64 0.32
C ASN A 20 6.67 12.95 0.41
N GLY A 21 7.52 12.17 -0.27
CA GLY A 21 8.98 12.28 -0.24
C GLY A 21 9.66 11.17 0.56
N TRP A 22 10.90 10.85 0.18
CA TRP A 22 11.65 9.74 0.77
C TRP A 22 12.29 10.05 2.13
N SER A 23 12.30 11.32 2.53
CA SER A 23 12.84 11.79 3.82
C SER A 23 11.82 11.73 4.96
N VAL A 24 10.53 11.53 4.67
CA VAL A 24 9.50 11.44 5.72
C VAL A 24 9.34 10.00 6.21
N ALA A 25 9.20 9.82 7.52
CA ALA A 25 8.95 8.52 8.11
C ALA A 25 7.54 8.01 7.77
N PRO A 26 7.34 6.70 7.56
CA PRO A 26 5.99 6.13 7.54
C PRO A 26 5.27 6.40 8.85
N ILE A 27 3.97 6.67 8.79
CA ILE A 27 3.17 6.98 9.99
C ILE A 27 2.80 5.73 10.81
N ASP A 28 2.77 4.56 10.17
CA ASP A 28 2.49 3.26 10.81
C ASP A 28 2.97 2.07 9.95
N GLU A 29 2.62 0.84 10.34
CA GLU A 29 3.02 -0.37 9.62
C GLU A 29 2.37 -0.54 8.24
N LEU A 30 1.18 0.04 7.99
CA LEU A 30 0.56 0.04 6.67
C LEU A 30 1.31 0.98 5.74
N ASP A 31 1.59 2.18 6.21
CA ASP A 31 2.36 3.17 5.48
C ASP A 31 3.78 2.66 5.18
N SER A 32 4.38 1.93 6.13
CA SER A 32 5.67 1.26 5.94
C SER A 32 5.61 0.17 4.87
N ALA A 33 4.53 -0.62 4.83
CA ALA A 33 4.33 -1.61 3.78
C ALA A 33 4.23 -0.96 2.39
N CYS A 34 3.53 0.17 2.28
CA CYS A 34 3.44 0.95 1.05
C CYS A 34 4.79 1.53 0.64
N ARG A 35 5.57 2.06 1.59
CA ARG A 35 6.94 2.54 1.32
C ARG A 35 7.83 1.44 0.72
N GLU A 36 7.80 0.24 1.28
CA GLU A 36 8.61 -0.86 0.77
C GLU A 36 8.10 -1.37 -0.59
N TYR A 37 6.79 -1.26 -0.86
CA TYR A 37 6.24 -1.52 -2.18
C TYR A 37 6.73 -0.49 -3.22
N ASP A 38 6.64 0.81 -2.90
CA ASP A 38 7.09 1.89 -3.78
C ASP A 38 8.57 1.76 -4.18
N LYS A 39 9.43 1.34 -3.24
CA LYS A 39 10.86 1.08 -3.53
C LYS A 39 11.07 -0.10 -4.49
N CYS A 40 10.21 -1.11 -4.41
CA CYS A 40 10.32 -2.30 -5.24
C CYS A 40 9.74 -2.09 -6.63
N PHE A 41 8.64 -1.33 -6.70
CA PHE A 41 7.86 -1.12 -7.91
C PHE A 41 8.69 -0.50 -9.04
N LYS A 42 8.68 -1.16 -10.20
CA LYS A 42 9.51 -0.79 -11.37
C LYS A 42 8.74 -0.01 -12.44
N GLY A 43 7.49 0.37 -12.16
CA GLY A 43 6.58 1.00 -13.12
C GLY A 43 5.55 0.04 -13.70
N PHE A 44 4.46 0.60 -14.22
CA PHE A 44 3.25 -0.14 -14.62
C PHE A 44 3.44 -1.14 -15.76
N THR A 45 4.45 -0.96 -16.61
CA THR A 45 4.72 -1.83 -17.76
C THR A 45 5.77 -2.92 -17.47
N LYS A 46 6.28 -2.97 -16.23
CA LYS A 46 7.31 -3.93 -15.81
C LYS A 46 6.72 -5.09 -15.01
N ASP A 47 7.46 -6.19 -14.94
CA ASP A 47 7.10 -7.30 -14.06
C ASP A 47 7.32 -6.89 -12.59
N ASN A 48 6.21 -6.80 -11.86
CA ASN A 48 6.17 -6.43 -10.44
C ASN A 48 5.64 -7.57 -9.57
N ARG A 49 5.51 -8.81 -10.09
CA ARG A 49 4.91 -9.93 -9.33
C ARG A 49 5.61 -10.19 -8.00
N SER A 50 6.94 -10.11 -7.97
CA SER A 50 7.72 -10.26 -6.73
C SER A 50 7.43 -9.15 -5.73
N CYS A 51 7.29 -7.90 -6.19
CA CYS A 51 6.91 -6.76 -5.37
C CYS A 51 5.50 -6.91 -4.82
N ASN A 52 4.54 -7.30 -5.67
CA ASN A 52 3.15 -7.54 -5.29
C ASN A 52 3.08 -8.65 -4.23
N LYS A 53 3.76 -9.80 -4.45
CA LYS A 53 3.80 -10.89 -3.48
C LYS A 53 4.38 -10.44 -2.13
N ALA A 54 5.48 -9.69 -2.15
CA ALA A 54 6.09 -9.18 -0.93
C ALA A 54 5.20 -8.13 -0.22
N PHE A 55 4.40 -7.38 -0.96
CA PHE A 55 3.43 -6.44 -0.40
C PHE A 55 2.25 -7.17 0.25
N LEU A 56 1.67 -8.17 -0.42
CA LEU A 56 0.59 -9.00 0.14
C LEU A 56 1.01 -9.68 1.45
N THR A 57 2.24 -10.21 1.52
CA THR A 57 2.79 -10.78 2.76
C THR A 57 2.82 -9.78 3.91
N ARG A 58 3.12 -8.50 3.64
CA ARG A 58 3.13 -7.44 4.66
C ARG A 58 1.72 -7.00 5.06
N LEU A 59 0.77 -7.01 4.14
CA LEU A 59 -0.62 -6.63 4.39
C LEU A 59 -1.40 -7.66 5.22
N ALA A 60 -1.12 -8.96 5.04
CA ALA A 60 -1.83 -10.04 5.74
C ALA A 60 -1.93 -9.85 7.27
N PRO A 61 -0.83 -9.63 8.03
CA PRO A 61 -0.93 -9.40 9.47
C PRO A 61 -1.61 -8.07 9.84
N ILE A 62 -1.58 -7.05 8.97
CA ILE A 62 -2.25 -5.77 9.20
C ILE A 62 -3.77 -5.97 9.13
N ILE A 63 -4.24 -6.72 8.14
CA ILE A 63 -5.66 -7.06 7.98
C ILE A 63 -6.17 -7.85 9.18
N GLN A 64 -5.39 -8.82 9.68
CA GLN A 64 -5.79 -9.63 10.84
C GLN A 64 -5.91 -8.82 12.14
N LYS A 65 -5.12 -7.74 12.28
CA LYS A 65 -5.07 -6.92 13.51
C LYS A 65 -6.02 -5.72 13.50
N ASN A 66 -6.60 -5.38 12.36
CA ASN A 66 -7.39 -4.15 12.21
C ASN A 66 -8.80 -4.47 11.72
N ASN A 67 -9.79 -3.77 12.28
CA ASN A 67 -11.17 -3.88 11.80
C ASN A 67 -11.30 -3.18 10.43
N VAL A 68 -12.05 -3.81 9.50
CA VAL A 68 -12.35 -3.26 8.18
C VAL A 68 -13.12 -1.93 8.24
N SER A 69 -13.79 -1.62 9.36
CA SER A 69 -14.44 -0.31 9.56
C SER A 69 -13.45 0.83 9.80
N THR A 70 -12.18 0.53 10.10
CA THR A 70 -11.13 1.55 10.23
C THR A 70 -10.52 1.87 8.86
N THR A 71 -10.07 3.11 8.65
CA THR A 71 -9.42 3.52 7.40
C THR A 71 -8.22 2.62 7.06
N LYS A 72 -7.41 2.27 8.07
CA LYS A 72 -6.26 1.37 7.92
C LYS A 72 -6.67 -0.03 7.49
N GLY A 73 -7.64 -0.63 8.17
CA GLY A 73 -8.14 -1.97 7.86
C GLY A 73 -8.82 -2.04 6.48
N ALA A 74 -9.65 -1.04 6.16
CA ALA A 74 -10.29 -0.90 4.85
C ALA A 74 -9.26 -0.79 3.73
N TYR A 75 -8.26 0.08 3.90
CA TYR A 75 -7.20 0.26 2.90
C TYR A 75 -6.37 -1.01 2.73
N ALA A 76 -5.91 -1.62 3.82
CA ALA A 76 -5.10 -2.83 3.77
C ALA A 76 -5.84 -3.98 3.05
N LEU A 77 -7.13 -4.17 3.33
CA LEU A 77 -7.95 -5.18 2.67
C LEU A 77 -8.18 -4.87 1.18
N ALA A 78 -8.49 -3.62 0.85
CA ALA A 78 -8.71 -3.20 -0.54
C ALA A 78 -7.42 -3.37 -1.37
N ALA A 79 -6.28 -2.93 -0.84
CA ALA A 79 -4.98 -3.11 -1.46
C ALA A 79 -4.67 -4.60 -1.65
N PHE A 80 -4.87 -5.43 -0.63
CA PHE A 80 -4.63 -6.87 -0.73
C PHE A 80 -5.44 -7.50 -1.87
N LYS A 81 -6.75 -7.21 -1.95
CA LYS A 81 -7.62 -7.72 -3.02
C LYS A 81 -7.25 -7.20 -4.41
N LEU A 82 -6.80 -5.95 -4.51
CA LEU A 82 -6.38 -5.38 -5.79
C LEU A 82 -5.10 -6.06 -6.29
N PHE A 83 -4.07 -6.11 -5.45
CA PHE A 83 -2.75 -6.60 -5.82
C PHE A 83 -2.64 -8.13 -5.92
N SER A 84 -3.56 -8.89 -5.32
CA SER A 84 -3.65 -10.35 -5.52
C SER A 84 -3.99 -10.76 -6.95
N ASN A 85 -4.54 -9.86 -7.77
CA ASN A 85 -4.82 -10.13 -9.18
C ASN A 85 -3.60 -9.96 -10.10
N PHE A 86 -2.48 -9.48 -9.54
CA PHE A 86 -1.27 -9.12 -10.29
C PHE A 86 -0.03 -9.89 -9.82
N ILE A 87 -0.21 -11.08 -9.22
CA ILE A 87 0.86 -12.01 -8.83
C ILE A 87 0.89 -13.24 -9.72
#